data_AF-A0A5C6SDU2-F1
#
_entry.id   AF-A0A5C6SDU2-F1
#
_cell.length_a   1.000
_cell.length_b   1.000
_cell.length_c   1.000
_cell.angle_alpha   90.00
_cell.angle_beta   90.00
_cell.angle_gamma   90.00
#
_symmetry.space_group_name_H-M   'P 1'
#
loop_
_entity.id
_entity.type
_entity.pdbx_description
1 polymer ?
#
loop_
_entity_poly.entity_id
_entity_poly.type
_entity_poly.pdbx_seq_one_letter_code
_entity_poly.pdbx_strand_id
1 'polypeptide(L)'
;MVNRWKSTTKNVNTKYSYNTTEPWKNPFDTITHHPAKDQFHLCYPDKDQTLPARVCFFINKRLDHSRWHFEEANRDLGSLNLRLGTEEEQRIMVHNVYNPTQTATERGSTLPLLGKALEQSSQHEQIIIGDFNLHHELWGGDRVQRADPNAAELITIIEDHCLTSNLVPGTITYEERDGRTTIDLCLTTAGLVGRLVHPGEIGKP
;
A
#
# COMPACT_ATOMS: atom_id res chain seq x y z
N MET A 1 -21.15 -8.49 -5.73
CA MET A 1 -20.05 -9.47 -5.64
C MET A 1 -18.87 -8.80 -6.34
N VAL A 2 -18.09 -8.00 -5.59
CA VAL A 2 -17.04 -7.14 -6.16
C VAL A 2 -15.71 -7.83 -5.86
N ASN A 3 -15.03 -8.26 -6.92
CA ASN A 3 -13.68 -8.82 -6.85
C ASN A 3 -12.70 -7.67 -6.67
N ARG A 4 -12.67 -7.09 -5.47
CA ARG A 4 -11.56 -6.21 -5.09
C ARG A 4 -10.35 -7.08 -4.80
N TRP A 5 -9.19 -6.68 -5.31
CA TRP A 5 -7.93 -7.41 -5.19
C TRP A 5 -7.65 -7.70 -3.71
N LYS A 6 -7.91 -8.95 -3.28
CA LYS A 6 -7.22 -9.52 -2.15
C LYS A 6 -5.82 -9.78 -2.69
N SER A 7 -4.81 -9.08 -2.16
CA SER A 7 -3.43 -9.50 -2.33
C SER A 7 -3.32 -10.95 -1.84
N THR A 8 -3.49 -11.87 -2.78
CA THR A 8 -3.28 -13.30 -2.58
C THR A 8 -1.99 -13.61 -3.31
N THR A 9 -0.92 -12.92 -2.92
CA THR A 9 0.42 -13.22 -3.36
C THR A 9 0.79 -14.58 -2.78
N LYS A 10 0.48 -15.65 -3.52
CA LYS A 10 1.01 -16.98 -3.23
C LYS A 10 2.51 -16.93 -3.45
N ASN A 11 3.23 -16.76 -2.34
CA ASN A 11 4.65 -16.98 -2.11
C ASN A 11 5.63 -16.36 -3.12
N VAL A 12 6.26 -15.25 -2.72
CA VAL A 12 7.72 -15.14 -2.82
C VAL A 12 8.29 -14.23 -1.71
N ASN A 13 9.11 -14.82 -0.83
CA ASN A 13 10.05 -14.24 0.16
C ASN A 13 9.75 -12.98 1.01
N THR A 14 8.54 -12.41 0.99
CA THR A 14 7.98 -11.59 2.10
C THR A 14 6.89 -12.41 2.79
N LYS A 15 7.28 -13.49 3.46
CA LYS A 15 6.38 -14.55 3.93
C LYS A 15 5.42 -14.17 5.07
N TYR A 16 5.30 -12.87 5.40
CA TYR A 16 4.87 -12.49 6.74
C TYR A 16 3.95 -11.27 6.86
N SER A 17 3.55 -10.57 5.80
CA SER A 17 2.55 -9.50 5.93
C SER A 17 1.68 -9.37 4.70
N TYR A 18 0.36 -9.20 4.92
CA TYR A 18 -0.61 -8.89 3.88
C TYR A 18 -1.22 -7.52 4.17
N ASN A 19 -1.35 -6.69 3.14
CA ASN A 19 -1.96 -5.36 3.27
C ASN A 19 -3.35 -5.40 2.62
N THR A 20 -4.30 -4.71 3.24
CA THR A 20 -5.67 -4.58 2.71
C THR A 20 -6.10 -3.13 2.80
N THR A 21 -6.68 -2.64 1.72
CA THR A 21 -7.38 -1.35 1.64
C THR A 21 -8.88 -1.62 1.77
N GLU A 22 -9.59 -0.70 2.42
CA GLU A 22 -11.02 -0.83 2.74
C GLU A 22 -11.47 -1.89 3.75
N PRO A 23 -10.88 -1.92 4.96
CA PRO A 23 -11.31 -2.82 6.03
C PRO A 23 -12.77 -2.59 6.50
N TRP A 24 -13.32 -1.39 6.30
CA TRP A 24 -14.60 -0.95 6.88
C TRP A 24 -15.86 -1.36 6.09
N LYS A 25 -15.74 -1.99 4.90
CA LYS A 25 -16.90 -2.51 4.14
C LYS A 25 -17.45 -3.82 4.74
N ASN A 26 -17.63 -3.86 6.06
CA ASN A 26 -18.41 -4.87 6.77
C ASN A 26 -19.57 -4.18 7.50
N PRO A 27 -20.83 -4.33 7.07
CA PRO A 27 -21.99 -3.68 7.71
C PRO A 27 -22.37 -4.27 9.08
N PHE A 28 -21.58 -5.19 9.64
CA PHE A 28 -21.89 -5.90 10.89
C PHE A 28 -20.87 -5.72 12.01
N ASP A 29 -19.66 -5.20 11.72
CA ASP A 29 -18.58 -5.10 12.71
C ASP A 29 -17.54 -4.05 12.29
N THR A 30 -17.00 -3.28 13.24
CA THR A 30 -15.95 -2.26 13.00
C THR A 30 -14.60 -2.90 12.62
N ILE A 31 -14.48 -4.21 12.75
CA ILE A 31 -13.34 -5.01 12.31
C ILE A 31 -13.68 -5.84 11.06
N THR A 32 -12.83 -5.69 10.05
CA THR A 32 -12.79 -6.53 8.83
C THR A 32 -12.86 -8.02 9.16
N HIS A 33 -13.40 -8.82 8.23
CA HIS A 33 -13.18 -10.26 8.15
C HIS A 33 -11.68 -10.54 8.42
N HIS A 34 -11.36 -11.13 9.57
CA HIS A 34 -9.99 -11.46 9.96
C HIS A 34 -9.78 -12.94 9.62
N PRO A 35 -9.35 -13.27 8.37
CA PRO A 35 -9.42 -14.63 7.83
C PRO A 35 -8.60 -15.66 8.61
N ALA A 36 -7.68 -15.23 9.48
CA ALA A 36 -6.96 -16.10 10.40
C ALA A 36 -6.51 -15.35 11.67
N LYS A 37 -7.43 -15.07 12.61
CA LYS A 37 -7.15 -14.43 13.93
C LYS A 37 -5.99 -15.09 14.68
N ASP A 38 -5.83 -16.39 14.48
CA ASP A 38 -4.78 -17.15 15.14
C ASP A 38 -3.40 -16.95 14.51
N GLN A 39 -3.33 -16.54 13.24
CA GLN A 39 -2.09 -16.50 12.46
C GLN A 39 -1.55 -15.09 12.18
N PHE A 40 -2.36 -14.04 12.35
CA PHE A 40 -1.94 -12.66 12.09
C PHE A 40 -2.31 -11.71 13.23
N HIS A 41 -1.48 -10.70 13.43
CA HIS A 41 -1.83 -9.45 14.11
C HIS A 41 -2.49 -8.53 13.09
N LEU A 42 -3.63 -7.95 13.46
CA LEU A 42 -4.27 -6.90 12.69
C LEU A 42 -3.84 -5.54 13.26
N CYS A 43 -3.18 -4.72 12.44
CA CYS A 43 -2.78 -3.36 12.79
C CYS A 43 -3.49 -2.37 11.86
N TYR A 44 -4.11 -1.34 12.43
CA TYR A 44 -4.82 -0.30 11.70
C TYR A 44 -4.83 1.00 12.51
N PRO A 45 -4.98 2.17 11.85
CA PRO A 45 -5.15 3.44 12.55
C PRO A 45 -6.44 3.47 13.38
N ASP A 46 -6.35 3.80 14.66
CA ASP A 46 -7.48 3.82 15.61
C ASP A 46 -7.57 5.11 16.45
N LYS A 47 -6.66 6.08 16.20
CA LYS A 47 -6.68 7.38 16.90
C LYS A 47 -7.95 8.21 16.67
N ASP A 48 -8.56 8.09 15.50
CA ASP A 48 -9.78 8.83 15.16
C ASP A 48 -10.98 7.89 15.21
N GLN A 49 -11.58 7.75 16.39
CA GLN A 49 -12.75 6.87 16.62
C GLN A 49 -14.03 7.37 15.92
N THR A 50 -14.01 8.57 15.32
CA THR A 50 -15.19 9.11 14.64
C THR A 50 -15.39 8.51 13.25
N LEU A 51 -14.30 8.02 12.64
CA LEU A 51 -14.29 7.52 11.28
C LEU A 51 -13.43 6.26 11.16
N PRO A 52 -13.90 5.19 10.49
CA PRO A 52 -13.19 3.91 10.50
C PRO A 52 -11.85 3.98 9.75
N ALA A 53 -10.88 3.18 10.17
CA ALA A 53 -9.63 2.98 9.43
C ALA A 53 -9.89 2.63 7.97
N ARG A 54 -9.02 3.13 7.06
CA ARG A 54 -9.08 2.84 5.62
C ARG A 54 -7.96 1.97 5.08
N VAL A 55 -6.96 1.74 5.92
CA VAL A 55 -5.82 0.89 5.66
C VAL A 55 -5.60 -0.06 6.84
N CYS A 56 -5.10 -1.26 6.57
CA CYS A 56 -4.64 -2.16 7.62
C CYS A 56 -3.50 -3.08 7.15
N PHE A 57 -2.77 -3.62 8.12
CA PHE A 57 -1.76 -4.65 7.95
C PHE A 57 -2.20 -5.90 8.70
N PHE A 58 -2.09 -7.05 8.03
CA PHE A 58 -2.12 -8.37 8.66
C PHE A 58 -0.68 -8.89 8.77
N ILE A 59 -0.10 -8.87 9.96
CA ILE A 59 1.29 -9.23 10.23
C ILE A 59 1.32 -10.64 10.82
N ASN A 60 2.01 -11.57 10.17
CA ASN A 60 2.06 -12.97 10.59
C ASN A 60 2.72 -13.09 11.97
N LYS A 61 2.07 -13.79 12.91
CA LYS A 61 2.57 -13.94 14.30
C LYS A 61 3.90 -14.71 14.40
N ARG A 62 4.37 -15.32 13.30
CA ARG A 62 5.70 -15.93 13.22
C ARG A 62 6.82 -14.89 13.14
N LEU A 63 6.52 -13.63 12.80
CA LEU A 63 7.48 -12.56 12.92
C LEU A 63 7.73 -12.25 14.39
N ASP A 64 9.00 -12.12 14.74
CA ASP A 64 9.42 -11.62 16.03
C ASP A 64 8.86 -10.20 16.24
N HIS A 65 8.04 -10.06 17.28
CA HIS A 65 7.39 -8.81 17.66
C HIS A 65 8.36 -7.65 17.94
N SER A 66 9.60 -7.95 18.35
CA SER A 66 10.62 -6.93 18.60
C SER A 66 11.20 -6.34 17.30
N ARG A 67 10.92 -6.98 16.16
CA ARG A 67 11.47 -6.64 14.85
C ARG A 67 10.54 -5.83 13.98
N TRP A 68 9.36 -5.45 14.48
CA TRP A 68 8.47 -4.58 13.74
C TRP A 68 7.70 -3.64 14.65
N HIS A 69 7.32 -2.49 14.09
CA HIS A 69 6.46 -1.53 14.76
C HIS A 69 5.48 -0.92 13.77
N PHE A 70 4.21 -0.85 14.16
CA PHE A 70 3.19 -0.18 13.37
C PHE A 70 3.03 1.26 13.86
N GLU A 71 3.07 2.19 12.91
CA GLU A 71 2.90 3.62 13.13
C GLU A 71 1.66 4.08 12.34
N GLU A 72 0.70 4.65 13.05
CA GLU A 72 -0.47 5.27 12.43
C GLU A 72 -0.22 6.78 12.20
N ALA A 73 -0.47 7.25 10.98
CA ALA A 73 -0.44 8.67 10.67
C ALA A 73 -1.86 9.26 10.74
N ASN A 74 -2.81 8.65 10.01
CA ASN A 74 -4.25 8.92 10.10
C ASN A 74 -5.02 7.68 9.59
N ARG A 75 -6.35 7.78 9.45
CA ARG A 75 -7.17 6.67 8.92
C ARG A 75 -6.75 6.17 7.52
N ASP A 76 -6.00 6.96 6.76
CA ASP A 76 -5.63 6.73 5.36
C ASP A 76 -4.21 6.28 5.11
N LEU A 77 -3.37 6.41 6.14
CA LEU A 77 -1.95 6.11 6.04
C LEU A 77 -1.48 5.40 7.31
N GLY A 78 -1.02 4.17 7.11
CA GLY A 78 -0.36 3.38 8.13
C GLY A 78 1.02 2.96 7.63
N SER A 79 2.00 2.97 8.51
CA SER A 79 3.38 2.59 8.22
C SER A 79 3.78 1.40 9.08
N LEU A 80 4.57 0.49 8.51
CA LEU A 80 5.15 -0.64 9.20
C LEU A 80 6.67 -0.54 9.09
N ASN A 81 7.33 -0.32 10.23
CA ASN A 81 8.77 -0.38 10.36
C ASN A 81 9.18 -1.85 10.52
N LEU A 82 10.00 -2.37 9.60
CA LEU A 82 10.50 -3.74 9.61
C LEU A 82 12.01 -3.77 9.77
N ARG A 83 12.51 -4.40 10.84
CA ARG A 83 13.94 -4.64 11.08
C ARG A 83 14.36 -5.98 10.49
N LEU A 84 15.17 -5.96 9.44
CA LEU A 84 15.68 -7.15 8.74
C LEU A 84 16.97 -7.72 9.33
N GLY A 85 17.71 -6.94 10.12
CA GLY A 85 18.78 -7.44 10.96
C GLY A 85 19.08 -6.49 12.12
N THR A 86 20.33 -6.47 12.60
CA THR A 86 20.73 -5.75 13.80
C THR A 86 21.20 -4.32 13.54
N GLU A 87 21.57 -4.01 12.30
CA GLU A 87 22.03 -2.69 11.90
C GLU A 87 20.84 -1.77 11.55
N GLU A 88 20.98 -0.47 11.80
CA GLU A 88 19.92 0.51 11.55
C GLU A 88 19.59 0.65 10.06
N GLU A 89 20.59 0.46 9.20
CA GLU A 89 20.49 0.44 7.73
C GLU A 89 19.68 -0.77 7.20
N GLN A 90 19.45 -1.78 8.05
CA GLN A 90 18.68 -2.97 7.70
C GLN A 90 17.19 -2.80 8.06
N ARG A 91 16.68 -1.58 7.98
CA ARG A 91 15.25 -1.27 8.15
C ARG A 91 14.58 -1.03 6.82
N ILE A 92 13.36 -1.54 6.69
CA ILE A 92 12.46 -1.24 5.59
C ILE A 92 11.19 -0.61 6.17
N MET A 93 10.77 0.51 5.60
CA MET A 93 9.48 1.11 5.88
C MET A 93 8.46 0.65 4.85
N VAL A 94 7.29 0.19 5.29
CA VAL A 94 6.19 -0.18 4.40
C VAL A 94 5.01 0.73 4.69
N HIS A 95 4.64 1.56 3.73
CA HIS A 95 3.50 2.47 3.81
C HIS A 95 2.30 1.85 3.08
N ASN A 96 1.17 1.75 3.77
CA ASN A 96 -0.12 1.38 3.20
C ASN A 96 -0.97 2.64 3.07
N VAL A 97 -1.31 3.00 1.83
CA VAL A 97 -1.94 4.26 1.45
C VAL A 97 -3.36 4.01 0.96
N TYR A 98 -4.30 4.81 1.43
CA TYR A 98 -5.58 5.01 0.79
C TYR A 98 -5.73 6.50 0.46
N ASN A 99 -5.69 6.86 -0.81
CA ASN A 99 -5.99 8.21 -1.25
C ASN A 99 -7.47 8.29 -1.66
N PRO A 100 -8.29 9.14 -1.02
CA PRO A 100 -9.71 9.22 -1.33
C PRO A 100 -9.98 9.69 -2.76
N THR A 101 -11.04 9.16 -3.37
CA THR A 101 -11.55 9.67 -4.66
C THR A 101 -11.88 11.16 -4.57
N GLN A 102 -11.74 11.90 -5.66
CA GLN A 102 -12.09 13.33 -5.73
C GLN A 102 -13.57 13.62 -5.38
N THR A 103 -14.45 12.63 -5.55
CA THR A 103 -15.89 12.71 -5.24
C THR A 103 -16.23 12.35 -3.80
N ALA A 104 -15.25 11.95 -2.97
CA ALA A 104 -15.50 11.62 -1.58
C ALA A 104 -16.02 12.86 -0.83
N THR A 105 -17.01 12.66 0.04
CA THR A 105 -17.58 13.71 0.88
C THR A 105 -16.55 14.30 1.85
N GLU A 106 -15.62 13.46 2.28
CA GLU A 106 -14.45 13.84 3.06
C GLU A 106 -13.35 14.33 2.09
N ARG A 107 -13.12 15.64 2.07
CA ARG A 107 -12.11 16.26 1.19
C ARG A 107 -10.72 16.12 1.81
N GLY A 108 -9.76 15.63 1.04
CA GLY A 108 -8.34 15.65 1.40
C GLY A 108 -7.55 14.56 0.67
N SER A 109 -6.45 14.96 0.04
CA SER A 109 -5.46 14.04 -0.52
C SER A 109 -4.61 13.45 0.62
N THR A 110 -4.27 12.16 0.53
CA THR A 110 -3.32 11.52 1.46
C THR A 110 -1.87 11.80 1.08
N LEU A 111 -1.63 12.32 -0.14
CA LEU A 111 -0.30 12.55 -0.70
C LEU A 111 0.59 13.50 0.11
N PRO A 112 0.11 14.64 0.65
CA PRO A 112 0.94 15.50 1.50
C PRO A 112 1.45 14.78 2.76
N LEU A 113 0.64 13.88 3.31
CA LEU A 113 1.00 13.11 4.49
C LEU A 113 1.98 11.98 4.13
N LEU A 114 1.77 11.35 2.97
CA LEU A 114 2.72 10.38 2.42
C LEU A 114 4.10 11.01 2.22
N GLY A 115 4.20 12.17 1.55
CA GLY A 115 5.48 12.85 1.34
C GLY A 115 6.22 13.14 2.65
N LYS A 116 5.50 13.58 3.70
CA LYS A 116 6.09 13.76 5.04
C LYS A 116 6.61 12.46 5.65
N ALA A 117 5.86 11.36 5.52
CA ALA A 117 6.27 10.06 6.05
C ALA A 117 7.53 9.52 5.32
N LEU A 118 7.61 9.74 4.01
CA LEU A 118 8.77 9.36 3.19
C LEU A 118 10.01 10.17 3.57
N GLU A 119 9.87 11.48 3.77
CA GLU A 119 10.96 12.36 4.20
C GLU A 119 11.49 11.97 5.59
N GLN A 120 10.60 11.69 6.54
CA GLN A 120 10.95 11.23 7.89
C GLN A 120 11.72 9.90 7.89
N SER A 121 11.54 9.11 6.83
CA SER A 121 12.14 7.78 6.68
C SER A 121 13.20 7.73 5.57
N SER A 122 13.70 8.89 5.12
CA SER A 122 14.61 9.02 3.97
C SER A 122 15.92 8.25 4.09
N GLN A 123 16.33 7.91 5.33
CA GLN A 123 17.52 7.09 5.62
C GLN A 123 17.28 5.58 5.46
N HIS A 124 16.05 5.15 5.17
CA HIS A 124 15.67 3.76 5.08
C HIS A 124 15.09 3.45 3.70
N GLU A 125 15.19 2.19 3.29
CA GLU A 125 14.50 1.72 2.10
C GLU A 125 13.00 1.64 2.36
N GLN A 126 12.18 1.95 1.35
CA GLN A 126 10.74 2.18 1.52
C GLN A 126 9.94 1.45 0.45
N ILE A 127 8.81 0.86 0.88
CA ILE A 127 7.79 0.24 0.05
C ILE A 127 6.51 1.03 0.25
N ILE A 128 5.94 1.55 -0.83
CA ILE A 128 4.68 2.28 -0.81
C ILE A 128 3.68 1.47 -1.60
N ILE A 129 2.59 1.07 -0.96
CA ILE A 129 1.53 0.31 -1.62
C ILE A 129 0.16 0.81 -1.19
N GLY A 130 -0.82 0.64 -2.07
CA GLY A 130 -2.21 0.91 -1.72
C GLY A 130 -3.01 1.45 -2.89
N ASP A 131 -4.20 1.95 -2.56
CA ASP A 131 -5.17 2.48 -3.51
C ASP A 131 -5.03 4.00 -3.58
N PHE A 132 -4.55 4.49 -4.72
CA PHE A 132 -4.30 5.90 -4.95
C PHE A 132 -5.51 6.63 -5.54
N ASN A 133 -6.52 5.93 -6.08
CA ASN A 133 -7.66 6.55 -6.76
C ASN A 133 -7.27 7.69 -7.73
N LEU A 134 -6.13 7.57 -8.42
CA LEU A 134 -5.61 8.55 -9.36
C LEU A 134 -5.32 7.88 -10.70
N HIS A 135 -5.71 8.53 -11.78
CA HIS A 135 -5.45 8.10 -13.14
C HIS A 135 -4.34 8.94 -13.75
N HIS A 136 -3.31 8.28 -14.29
CA HIS A 136 -2.25 8.91 -15.07
C HIS A 136 -1.63 7.89 -16.02
N GLU A 137 -1.15 8.34 -17.18
CA GLU A 137 -0.54 7.48 -18.21
C GLU A 137 0.72 6.74 -17.72
N LEU A 138 1.50 7.35 -16.81
CA LEU A 138 2.71 6.75 -16.22
C LEU A 138 2.48 5.40 -15.52
N TRP A 139 1.28 5.15 -14.98
CA TRP A 139 0.94 3.87 -14.35
C TRP A 139 -0.29 3.20 -14.98
N GLY A 140 -1.24 3.96 -15.51
CA GLY A 140 -2.42 3.43 -16.20
C GLY A 140 -2.22 3.15 -17.69
N GLY A 141 -1.08 3.55 -18.25
CA GLY A 141 -0.73 3.36 -19.66
C GLY A 141 -1.69 4.08 -20.62
N ASP A 142 -1.64 3.69 -21.88
CA ASP A 142 -2.34 4.33 -23.01
C ASP A 142 -3.87 4.35 -22.89
N ARG A 143 -4.46 3.59 -21.95
CA ARG A 143 -5.90 3.57 -21.69
C ARG A 143 -6.38 4.82 -20.95
N VAL A 144 -5.48 5.54 -20.30
CA VAL A 144 -5.81 6.77 -19.58
C VAL A 144 -5.99 7.89 -20.58
N GLN A 145 -7.24 8.23 -20.88
CA GLN A 145 -7.56 9.33 -21.80
C GLN A 145 -7.34 10.70 -21.18
N ARG A 146 -7.46 10.80 -19.85
CA ARG A 146 -7.31 12.04 -19.10
C ARG A 146 -6.70 11.73 -17.74
N ALA A 147 -5.56 12.36 -17.46
CA ALA A 147 -4.96 12.33 -16.15
C ALA A 147 -5.77 13.14 -15.12
N ASP A 148 -5.81 12.66 -13.89
CA ASP A 148 -6.34 13.42 -12.76
C ASP A 148 -5.39 14.57 -12.41
N PRO A 149 -5.86 15.81 -12.17
CA PRO A 149 -4.99 16.93 -11.83
C PRO A 149 -4.10 16.68 -10.61
N ASN A 150 -4.63 15.95 -9.62
CA ASN A 150 -3.90 15.61 -8.39
C ASN A 150 -2.81 14.54 -8.61
N ALA A 151 -2.75 13.91 -9.79
CA ALA A 151 -1.67 12.98 -10.14
C ALA A 151 -0.30 13.68 -10.18
N ALA A 152 -0.26 14.98 -10.48
CA ALA A 152 0.97 15.76 -10.50
C ALA A 152 1.70 15.74 -9.15
N GLU A 153 0.97 15.79 -8.03
CA GLU A 153 1.56 15.70 -6.70
C GLU A 153 2.20 14.33 -6.44
N LEU A 154 1.56 13.25 -6.88
CA LEU A 154 2.13 11.91 -6.77
C LEU A 154 3.38 11.75 -7.65
N ILE A 155 3.40 12.38 -8.84
CA ILE A 155 4.59 12.39 -9.70
C ILE A 155 5.75 13.11 -9.01
N THR A 156 5.51 14.28 -8.42
CA THR A 156 6.53 14.99 -7.63
C THR A 156 7.05 14.11 -6.49
N ILE A 157 6.18 13.42 -5.74
CA ILE A 157 6.61 12.48 -4.68
C ILE A 157 7.45 11.33 -5.25
N ILE A 158 7.08 10.79 -6.41
CA ILE A 158 7.84 9.73 -7.08
C ILE A 158 9.23 10.23 -7.46
N GLU A 159 9.33 11.44 -8.02
CA GLU A 159 10.59 12.05 -8.45
C GLU A 159 11.47 12.42 -7.25
N ASP A 160 10.94 13.12 -6.25
CA ASP A 160 11.67 13.61 -5.07
C ASP A 160 12.27 12.47 -4.25
N HIS A 161 11.60 11.32 -4.20
CA HIS A 161 12.04 10.15 -3.45
C HIS A 161 12.61 9.02 -4.33
N CYS A 162 12.84 9.27 -5.62
CA CYS A 162 13.39 8.30 -6.58
C CYS A 162 12.65 6.95 -6.57
N LEU A 163 11.33 6.99 -6.51
CA LEU A 163 10.49 5.79 -6.43
C LEU A 163 10.36 5.12 -7.80
N THR A 164 10.38 3.80 -7.80
CA THR A 164 10.18 2.97 -9.00
C THR A 164 8.84 2.24 -8.90
N SER A 165 8.04 2.28 -9.97
CA SER A 165 6.84 1.43 -10.08
C SER A 165 7.21 -0.02 -10.31
N ASN A 166 6.61 -0.90 -9.52
CA ASN A 166 6.78 -2.35 -9.61
C ASN A 166 5.63 -3.05 -10.33
N LEU A 167 4.75 -2.25 -10.95
CA LEU A 167 3.72 -2.70 -11.87
C LEU A 167 4.02 -2.15 -13.25
N VAL A 168 3.82 -2.99 -14.27
CA VAL A 168 3.89 -2.55 -15.67
C VAL A 168 2.77 -1.53 -15.89
N PRO A 169 3.04 -0.37 -16.52
CA PRO A 169 2.00 0.60 -16.85
C PRO A 169 0.82 -0.07 -17.59
N GLY A 170 -0.40 0.22 -17.17
CA GLY A 170 -1.63 -0.39 -17.68
C GLY A 170 -2.00 -1.74 -17.07
N THR A 171 -1.28 -2.21 -16.04
CA THR A 171 -1.68 -3.38 -15.25
C THR A 171 -3.04 -3.12 -14.60
N ILE A 172 -4.07 -3.90 -14.94
CA ILE A 172 -5.40 -3.71 -14.36
C ILE A 172 -5.40 -4.14 -12.90
N THR A 173 -5.66 -3.19 -11.99
CA THR A 173 -5.78 -3.45 -10.54
C THR A 173 -7.20 -3.30 -10.04
N TYR A 174 -8.02 -2.54 -10.77
CA TYR A 174 -9.44 -2.36 -10.52
C TYR A 174 -10.26 -2.71 -11.75
N GLU A 175 -11.29 -3.54 -11.55
CA GLU A 175 -12.26 -3.89 -12.56
C GLU A 175 -13.66 -3.90 -11.97
N GLU A 176 -14.53 -3.06 -12.53
CA GLU A 176 -15.97 -3.13 -12.34
C GLU A 176 -16.66 -3.19 -13.71
N ARG A 177 -18.00 -3.33 -13.70
CA ARG A 177 -18.79 -3.52 -14.94
C ARG A 177 -18.52 -2.44 -15.99
N ASP A 178 -18.20 -1.22 -15.55
CA ASP A 178 -18.11 -0.04 -16.40
C ASP A 178 -16.67 0.43 -16.65
N GLY A 179 -15.65 -0.29 -16.17
CA GLY A 179 -14.27 0.15 -16.37
C GLY A 179 -13.20 -0.77 -15.81
N ARG A 180 -12.01 -0.68 -16.43
CA ARG A 180 -10.77 -1.30 -15.99
C ARG A 180 -9.72 -0.21 -15.83
N THR A 181 -9.13 -0.11 -14.65
CA THR A 181 -8.17 0.96 -14.33
C THR A 181 -6.99 0.43 -13.54
N THR A 182 -5.93 1.24 -13.49
CA THR A 182 -4.75 1.04 -12.64
C THR A 182 -4.75 2.15 -11.62
N ILE A 183 -5.23 1.85 -10.42
CA ILE A 183 -5.33 2.81 -9.31
C ILE A 183 -4.67 2.29 -8.03
N ASP A 184 -4.40 0.99 -7.96
CA ASP A 184 -3.56 0.41 -6.92
C ASP A 184 -2.12 0.40 -7.42
N LEU A 185 -1.19 0.95 -6.62
CA LEU A 185 0.21 1.06 -7.00
C LEU A 185 1.10 0.31 -6.01
N CYS A 186 2.27 -0.09 -6.49
CA CYS A 186 3.37 -0.62 -5.70
C CYS A 186 4.64 0.07 -6.12
N LEU A 187 5.12 1.00 -5.27
CA LEU A 187 6.30 1.81 -5.51
C LEU A 187 7.38 1.44 -4.50
N THR A 188 8.64 1.49 -4.90
CA THR A 188 9.77 1.25 -3.99
C THR A 188 10.93 2.19 -4.25
N THR A 189 11.71 2.47 -3.22
CA THR A 189 13.04 3.07 -3.36
C THR A 189 13.99 2.16 -4.14
N ALA A 190 15.01 2.75 -4.76
CA ALA A 190 15.90 2.07 -5.70
C ALA A 190 16.62 0.85 -5.11
N GLY A 191 16.96 0.86 -3.82
CA GLY A 191 17.69 -0.25 -3.18
C GLY A 191 16.88 -1.55 -3.06
N LEU A 192 15.56 -1.51 -3.31
CA LEU A 192 14.68 -2.67 -3.25
C LEU A 192 14.29 -3.26 -4.61
N VAL A 193 14.49 -2.54 -5.72
CA VAL A 193 14.00 -2.94 -7.05
C VAL A 193 14.52 -4.33 -7.45
N GLY A 194 15.79 -4.65 -7.17
CA GLY A 194 16.38 -5.97 -7.44
C GLY A 194 16.10 -7.05 -6.38
N ARG A 195 15.35 -6.73 -5.32
CA ARG A 195 15.02 -7.65 -4.22
C ARG A 195 13.55 -8.07 -4.22
N LEU A 196 12.73 -7.41 -5.01
CA LEU A 196 11.36 -7.80 -5.24
C LEU A 196 11.35 -9.05 -6.12
N VAL A 197 10.51 -10.01 -5.76
CA VAL A 197 10.31 -11.19 -6.59
C VAL A 197 8.87 -11.21 -7.06
N HIS A 198 8.70 -11.13 -8.37
CA HIS A 198 7.38 -11.11 -8.98
C HIS A 198 6.83 -12.55 -9.10
N PRO A 199 5.51 -12.76 -8.94
CA PRO A 199 4.87 -14.04 -9.20
C PRO A 199 4.89 -14.32 -10.72
N GLY A 200 6.01 -14.84 -11.23
CA GLY A 200 6.21 -15.11 -12.65
C GLY A 200 7.65 -15.49 -13.02
N GLU A 201 8.63 -15.10 -12.21
CA GLU A 201 10.06 -15.34 -12.46
C GLU A 201 10.62 -16.56 -11.70
N ILE A 202 9.80 -17.21 -10.88
CA ILE A 202 10.16 -18.52 -10.32
C ILE A 202 9.97 -19.54 -11.45
N GLY A 203 11.05 -19.80 -12.19
CA GLY A 203 11.16 -20.92 -13.10
C GLY A 203 10.64 -22.19 -12.42
N LYS A 204 9.73 -22.88 -13.09
CA LYS A 204 9.37 -24.24 -12.70
C LYS A 204 10.66 -25.07 -12.63
N PRO A 205 10.83 -25.93 -11.60
CA PRO A 205 11.93 -26.89 -11.58
C PRO A 205 11.92 -27.77 -12.83
#